data_AF-A0A9X8VCZ9-F1
#
_entry.id   AF-A0A9X8VCZ9-F1
#
_cell.length_a   1.000
_cell.length_b   1.000
_cell.length_c   1.000
_cell.angle_alpha   90.00
_cell.angle_beta   90.00
_cell.angle_gamma   90.00
#
_symmetry.space_group_name_H-M   'P 1'
#
loop_
_entity.id
_entity.type
_entity.pdbx_description
1 polymer ?
#
loop_
_entity_poly.entity_id
_entity_poly.type
_entity_poly.pdbx_seq_one_letter_code
_entity_poly.pdbx_strand_id
1 'polypeptide(L)' 'MTQLTPLNLVLDTLQQVIASPEHRPTQLAARFSAGYRQQVDGKVLNFEQFEQHMALLKRQTRRMTLSVIAAAEQGEAV' A
#
# COMPACT_ATOMS: atom_id res chain seq x y z
N MET A 1 -20.00 14.84 2.97
CA MET A 1 -18.96 13.79 2.97
C MET A 1 -17.73 14.40 2.33
N THR A 2 -16.65 14.58 3.08
CA THR A 2 -15.39 15.13 2.55
C THR A 2 -14.77 14.08 1.63
N GLN A 3 -14.65 14.40 0.34
CA GLN A 3 -13.98 13.57 -0.64
C GLN A 3 -12.49 13.52 -0.25
N LEU A 4 -11.94 12.31 -0.06
CA LEU A 4 -10.51 12.15 0.19
C LEU A 4 -9.76 12.58 -1.07
N THR A 5 -8.76 13.46 -0.93
CA THR A 5 -7.82 13.74 -2.02
C THR A 5 -7.01 12.48 -2.34
N PRO A 6 -6.52 12.29 -3.59
CA PRO A 6 -5.62 11.20 -3.94
C PRO A 6 -4.46 11.07 -2.94
N LEU A 7 -3.83 12.20 -2.58
CA LEU A 7 -2.77 12.22 -1.57
C LEU A 7 -3.21 11.59 -0.24
N ASN A 8 -4.33 12.03 0.33
CA ASN A 8 -4.80 11.51 1.61
C ASN A 8 -5.16 10.02 1.54
N LEU A 9 -5.73 9.57 0.42
CA LEU A 9 -6.06 8.17 0.19
C LEU A 9 -4.80 7.30 0.15
N VAL A 10 -3.75 7.75 -0.56
CA VAL A 10 -2.48 7.02 -0.65
C VAL A 10 -1.78 6.99 0.70
N LEU A 11 -1.70 8.12 1.42
CA LEU A 11 -1.06 8.17 2.73
C LEU A 11 -1.77 7.27 3.76
N ASP A 12 -3.11 7.28 3.81
CA ASP A 12 -3.87 6.35 4.66
C ASP A 12 -3.60 4.89 4.26
N THR A 13 -3.62 4.60 2.95
CA THR A 13 -3.37 3.26 2.44
C THR A 13 -1.99 2.75 2.85
N LEU A 14 -0.94 3.56 2.68
CA LEU A 14 0.41 3.20 3.09
C LEU A 14 0.48 2.98 4.60
N GLN A 15 -0.14 3.85 5.41
CA GLN A 15 -0.15 3.68 6.86
C GLN A 15 -0.82 2.36 7.27
N GLN A 16 -1.97 2.05 6.69
CA GLN A 16 -2.77 0.87 7.04
C GLN A 16 -2.15 -0.43 6.56
N VAL A 17 -1.49 -0.41 5.40
CA VAL A 17 -0.92 -1.61 4.78
C VAL A 17 0.52 -1.85 5.24
N ILE A 18 1.33 -0.79 5.39
CA ILE A 18 2.75 -0.88 5.69
C ILE A 18 3.00 -0.78 7.20
N ALA A 19 2.38 0.15 7.92
CA ALA A 19 2.67 0.31 9.35
C ALA A 19 1.90 -0.68 10.24
N SER A 20 0.73 -1.19 9.81
CA SER A 20 0.00 -2.22 10.56
C SER A 20 0.79 -3.54 10.60
N PRO A 21 1.02 -4.15 11.77
CA PRO A 21 1.72 -5.44 11.85
C PRO A 21 0.88 -6.61 11.32
N GLU A 22 -0.45 -6.46 11.29
CA GLU A 22 -1.35 -7.52 10.84
C GLU A 22 -1.47 -7.53 9.31
N HIS A 23 -1.35 -8.71 8.71
CA HIS A 23 -1.71 -8.92 7.33
C HIS A 23 -3.23 -9.12 7.21
N ARG A 24 -3.91 -8.18 6.53
CA ARG A 24 -5.37 -8.19 6.34
C ARG A 24 -5.72 -8.17 4.83
N PRO A 25 -5.80 -9.33 4.17
CA PRO A 25 -6.21 -9.48 2.77
C PRO A 25 -7.40 -8.62 2.33
N THR A 26 -8.45 -8.60 3.15
CA THR A 26 -9.67 -7.85 2.86
C THR A 26 -9.45 -6.33 2.79
N GLN A 27 -8.49 -5.81 3.56
CA GLN A 27 -8.12 -4.39 3.51
C GLN A 27 -7.28 -4.05 2.28
N LEU A 28 -6.49 -5.00 1.77
CA LEU A 28 -5.76 -4.85 0.52
C LEU A 28 -6.75 -4.82 -0.66
N ALA A 29 -7.67 -5.79 -0.73
CA ALA A 29 -8.67 -5.85 -1.79
C ALA A 29 -9.61 -4.64 -1.82
N ALA A 30 -9.85 -3.99 -0.67
CA ALA A 30 -10.66 -2.77 -0.59
C ALA A 30 -9.93 -1.50 -1.07
N ARG A 31 -8.59 -1.51 -1.10
CA ARG A 31 -7.77 -0.32 -1.42
C ARG A 31 -7.05 -0.42 -2.77
N PHE A 32 -6.87 -1.63 -3.27
CA PHE A 32 -6.17 -1.87 -4.54
C PHE A 32 -7.13 -2.48 -5.57
N SER A 33 -7.00 -2.01 -6.81
CA SER A 33 -7.67 -2.61 -7.97
C SER A 33 -7.19 -4.05 -8.19
N ALA A 34 -8.07 -4.93 -8.68
CA ALA A 34 -7.68 -6.26 -9.17
C ALA A 34 -6.66 -6.20 -10.32
N GLY A 35 -6.64 -5.08 -11.06
CA GLY A 35 -5.66 -4.79 -12.11
C GLY A 35 -4.33 -4.23 -11.60
N TYR A 36 -4.13 -4.11 -10.29
CA TYR A 36 -2.93 -3.51 -9.70
C TYR A 36 -1.64 -4.21 -10.16
N ARG A 37 -0.61 -3.39 -10.32
CA ARG A 37 0.75 -3.79 -10.66
C ARG A 37 1.71 -2.98 -9.78
N GLN A 38 2.55 -3.68 -9.02
CA GLN A 38 3.67 -3.06 -8.33
C GLN A 38 4.91 -3.22 -9.19
N GLN A 39 5.54 -2.11 -9.59
CA GLN A 39 6.81 -2.13 -10.30
C GLN A 39 7.92 -1.53 -9.43
N VAL A 40 8.95 -2.33 -9.12
CA VAL A 40 10.11 -1.91 -8.31
C VAL A 40 11.36 -2.55 -8.89
N ASP A 41 12.41 -1.76 -9.14
CA ASP A 41 13.71 -2.23 -9.66
C ASP A 41 13.59 -3.15 -10.90
N GLY A 42 12.68 -2.81 -11.82
CA GLY A 42 12.43 -3.60 -13.04
C GLY A 42 11.62 -4.89 -12.82
N LYS A 43 11.28 -5.24 -11.57
CA LYS A 43 10.37 -6.35 -11.26
C LYS A 43 8.94 -5.86 -11.23
N VAL A 44 8.02 -6.67 -11.76
CA VAL A 44 6.58 -6.40 -11.74
C VAL A 44 5.88 -7.51 -10.97
N LEU A 45 5.10 -7.14 -9.95
CA LEU A 45 4.20 -8.03 -9.24
C LEU A 45 2.76 -7.70 -9.63
N ASN A 46 1.97 -8.74 -9.92
CA ASN A 46 0.51 -8.61 -9.97
C ASN A 46 -0.07 -8.52 -8.54
N PHE A 47 -1.38 -8.28 -8.43
CA PHE A 47 -2.04 -8.12 -7.13
C PHE A 47 -1.87 -9.33 -6.20
N GLU A 48 -2.04 -10.56 -6.71
CA GLU A 48 -1.87 -11.79 -5.92
C GLU A 48 -0.42 -11.94 -5.40
N GLN A 49 0.56 -11.69 -6.26
CA GLN A 49 1.98 -11.72 -5.90
C GLN A 49 2.34 -10.62 -4.89
N PHE A 50 1.75 -9.44 -5.02
CA PHE A 50 1.88 -8.36 -4.05
C PHE A 50 1.28 -8.74 -2.69
N GLU A 51 0.10 -9.37 -2.67
CA GLU A 51 -0.53 -9.84 -1.43
C GLU A 51 0.35 -10.88 -0.71
N GLN A 52 0.87 -11.86 -1.44
CA GLN A 52 1.81 -12.86 -0.93
C GLN A 52 3.10 -12.22 -0.40
N HIS A 53 3.63 -11.22 -1.11
CA HIS A 53 4.79 -10.46 -0.68
C HIS A 53 4.53 -9.72 0.64
N MET A 54 3.38 -9.06 0.77
CA MET A 54 2.97 -8.40 2.01
C MET A 54 2.83 -9.41 3.15
N ALA A 55 2.23 -10.58 2.91
CA ALA A 55 2.11 -11.63 3.92
C ALA A 55 3.49 -12.09 4.44
N LEU A 56 4.45 -12.29 3.53
CA LEU A 56 5.82 -12.66 3.90
C LEU A 56 6.50 -11.55 4.70
N LEU A 57 6.41 -10.29 4.23
CA LEU A 57 6.99 -9.13 4.90
C LEU A 57 6.50 -9.03 6.34
N LYS A 58 5.19 -9.11 6.56
CA LYS A 58 4.59 -9.04 7.91
C LYS A 58 5.01 -10.19 8.83
N ARG A 59 5.24 -11.39 8.29
CA ARG A 59 5.74 -12.52 9.08
C ARG A 59 7.19 -12.32 9.54
N GLN A 60 8.01 -11.64 8.73
CA GLN A 60 9.42 -11.43 9.02
C GLN A 60 9.67 -10.21 9.92
N THR A 61 8.85 -9.17 9.79
CA THR A 61 9.00 -7.94 10.56
C THR A 61 8.14 -7.96 11.83
N ARG A 62 8.72 -7.66 12.99
CA ARG A 62 7.96 -7.57 14.26
C ARG A 62 7.22 -6.24 14.46
N ARG A 63 7.75 -5.17 13.87
CA ARG A 63 7.18 -3.83 13.90
C ARG A 63 7.67 -3.06 12.70
N MET A 64 6.76 -2.37 12.02
CA MET A 64 7.06 -1.46 10.92
C MET A 64 6.55 -0.08 11.31
N THR A 65 7.33 0.97 11.03
CA THR A 65 6.92 2.35 11.28
C THR A 65 7.19 3.13 10.02
N LEU A 66 6.16 3.82 9.55
CA LEU A 66 6.22 4.67 8.37
C LEU A 66 6.28 6.12 8.83
N SER A 67 7.27 6.88 8.33
CA SER A 67 7.36 8.32 8.50
C SER A 67 7.46 8.94 7.11
N VAL A 68 6.46 9.74 6.75
CA VAL A 68 6.36 10.40 5.45
C VAL A 68 7.01 11.77 5.58
N ILE A 69 8.16 11.96 4.93
CA ILE A 69 8.93 13.20 5.00
C ILE A 69 8.40 14.25 4.02
N ALA A 70 7.96 13.79 2.85
CA ALA A 70 7.33 14.61 1.82
C ALA A 70 6.43 13.72 0.94
N ALA A 71 5.48 14.34 0.25
CA ALA A 71 4.68 13.73 -0.80
C ALA A 71 4.42 14.77 -1.89
N ALA A 72 4.33 14.32 -3.13
CA ALA A 72 3.95 15.14 -4.28
C ALA A 72 2.60 14.66 -4.80
N GLU A 73 1.93 15.47 -5.62
CA GLU A 73 0.69 15.06 -6.27
C GLU A 73 0.60 15.74 -7.63
N GLN A 74 0.21 14.99 -8.65
CA GLN A 74 -0.10 15.49 -9.99
C GLN A 74 -1.29 14.71 -10.56
N GLY A 75 -2.47 15.33 -10.54
CA GLY A 75 -3.70 14.68 -10.99
C GLY A 75 -4.10 13.56 -10.03
N GLU A 76 -4.14 12.32 -10.52
CA GLU A 76 -4.44 11.13 -9.70
C GLU A 76 -3.18 10.40 -9.21
N ALA A 77 -1.99 10.89 -9.60
CA ALA A 77 -0.72 10.34 -9.17
C ALA A 77 -0.22 11.08 -7.92
N VAL A 78 0.26 10.32 -6.95
CA VAL A 78 0.85 10.78 -5.68
C VAL A 78 2.26 10.22 -5.58
#